data_AF-A0A542E078-F1
#
_entry.id   AF-A0A542E078-F1
#
_cell.length_a   1.000
_cell.length_b   1.000
_cell.length_c   1.000
_cell.angle_alpha   90.00
_cell.angle_beta   90.00
_cell.angle_gamma   90.00
#
_symmetry.space_group_name_H-M   'P 1'
#
loop_
_entity.id
_entity.type
_entity.pdbx_description
1 polymer ?
#
loop_
_entity_poly.entity_id
_entity_poly.type
_entity_poly.pdbx_seq_one_letter_code
_entity_poly.pdbx_strand_id
1 'polypeptide(L)' 'MPRRSPAFLRWIGTGAVVGFLVGLVMAVVSADAANYGLGSQVAYLGVMFAFLGALLGALVAVLVDRRA' A
#
# COMPACT_ATOMS: atom_id res chain seq x y z
N MET A 1 13.15 30.44 6.69
CA MET A 1 13.55 29.07 7.10
C MET A 1 12.71 28.09 6.31
N PRO A 2 13.29 27.14 5.53
CA PRO A 2 12.48 26.16 4.81
C PRO A 2 11.76 25.32 5.86
N ARG A 3 10.43 25.38 5.87
CA ARG A 3 9.61 24.56 6.77
C ARG A 3 9.81 23.12 6.31
N ARG A 4 10.51 22.30 7.10
CA ARG A 4 10.58 20.85 6.90
C ARG A 4 9.13 20.36 6.99
N SER A 5 8.45 20.22 5.86
CA SER A 5 7.14 19.59 5.86
C SER A 5 7.38 18.14 6.25
N PRO A 6 6.69 17.62 7.28
CA PRO A 6 6.85 16.24 7.64
C PRO A 6 6.39 15.41 6.43
N ALA A 7 7.28 14.54 5.95
CA ALA A 7 7.13 13.82 4.69
C ALA A 7 6.14 12.64 4.80
N PHE A 8 5.01 12.84 5.51
CA PHE A 8 3.94 11.86 5.68
C PHE A 8 3.49 11.29 4.33
N LEU A 9 3.33 12.15 3.33
CA LEU A 9 2.89 11.75 2.00
C LEU A 9 3.85 10.78 1.30
N ARG A 10 5.17 10.89 1.57
CA ARG A 10 6.17 9.96 1.02
C ARG A 10 6.06 8.58 1.66
N TRP A 11 5.86 8.52 2.97
CA TRP A 11 5.68 7.26 3.70
C TRP A 11 4.37 6.56 3.35
N ILE A 12 3.28 7.32 3.23
CA ILE A 12 1.99 6.79 2.79
C ILE A 12 2.08 6.28 1.34
N GLY A 13 2.67 7.07 0.44
CA GLY A 13 2.83 6.69 -0.96
C GLY A 13 3.69 5.44 -1.14
N THR A 14 4.82 5.34 -0.44
CA THR A 14 5.67 4.14 -0.47
C THR A 14 4.95 2.92 0.08
N GLY A 15 4.26 3.06 1.22
CA GLY A 15 3.42 2.00 1.77
C GLY A 15 2.34 1.54 0.79
N ALA A 16 1.65 2.47 0.13
CA ALA A 16 0.61 2.16 -0.86
C ALA A 16 1.16 1.38 -2.05
N VAL A 17 2.31 1.82 -2.59
CA VAL A 17 2.96 1.14 -3.73
C VAL A 17 3.41 -0.26 -3.34
N VAL A 18 4.06 -0.43 -2.19
CA VAL A 18 4.51 -1.74 -1.72
C VAL A 18 3.32 -2.66 -1.49
N GLY A 19 2.26 -2.16 -0.84
CA GLY A 19 1.02 -2.90 -0.67
C GLY A 19 0.41 -3.34 -2.00
N PHE A 20 0.30 -2.42 -2.97
CA PHE A 20 -0.22 -2.75 -4.30
C PHE A 20 0.59 -3.87 -4.97
N LEU A 21 1.92 -3.82 -4.92
CA LEU A 21 2.79 -4.85 -5.49
C LEU A 21 2.58 -6.21 -4.83
N VAL A 22 2.39 -6.25 -3.51
CA VAL A 22 2.05 -7.49 -2.79
C VAL A 22 0.70 -8.03 -3.26
N GLY A 23 -0.31 -7.18 -3.40
CA GLY A 23 -1.63 -7.57 -3.92
C GLY A 23 -1.57 -8.07 -5.36
N LEU A 24 -0.73 -7.47 -6.21
CA LEU A 24 -0.48 -7.92 -7.58
C LEU A 24 0.13 -9.33 -7.59
N VAL A 25 1.17 -9.57 -6.79
CA VAL A 25 1.81 -10.89 -6.68
C VAL A 25 0.81 -11.93 -6.19
N MET A 26 -0.01 -11.59 -5.19
CA MET A 26 -1.06 -12.48 -4.70
C MET A 26 -2.10 -12.81 -5.77
N ALA A 27 -2.50 -11.84 -6.58
CA ALA A 27 -3.46 -12.06 -7.67
C ALA A 27 -2.92 -12.99 -8.76
N VAL A 28 -1.60 -12.99 -9.00
CA VAL A 28 -0.97 -13.85 -10.03
C VAL A 28 -0.66 -15.25 -9.50
N VAL A 29 -0.29 -15.37 -8.22
CA VAL A 29 0.07 -16.66 -7.59
C VAL A 29 -1.15 -17.45 -7.10
N SER A 30 -2.26 -16.76 -6.82
CA SER A 30 -3.51 -17.42 -6.42
C SER A 30 -4.05 -18.26 -7.57
N ALA A 31 -4.59 -19.44 -7.24
CA ALA A 31 -5.34 -20.22 -8.22
C ALA A 31 -6.53 -19.40 -8.73
N ASP A 32 -6.86 -19.55 -10.02
CA ASP A 32 -7.98 -18.85 -10.62
C ASP A 32 -9.25 -19.08 -9.81
N ALA A 33 -9.78 -18.01 -9.24
CA ALA A 33 -11.07 -18.05 -8.59
C ALA A 33 -12.13 -18.29 -9.66
N ALA A 34 -12.95 -19.34 -9.48
CA ALA A 34 -13.96 -19.77 -10.45
C ALA A 34 -14.91 -18.67 -10.93
N ASN A 35 -15.05 -17.59 -10.15
CA ASN A 35 -15.96 -16.47 -10.43
C ASN A 35 -15.23 -15.13 -10.66
N TYR A 36 -13.90 -15.10 -10.66
CA TYR A 36 -13.12 -13.86 -10.70
C TYR A 36 -12.02 -13.93 -11.76
N GLY A 37 -12.17 -13.15 -12.82
CA GLY A 37 -11.10 -12.98 -13.82
C GLY A 37 -9.88 -12.28 -13.23
N LEU A 38 -8.71 -12.53 -13.82
CA LEU A 38 -7.42 -12.00 -13.37
C LEU A 38 -7.45 -10.47 -13.17
N GLY A 39 -8.07 -9.71 -14.09
CA GLY A 39 -8.19 -8.26 -13.96
C GLY A 39 -8.96 -7.84 -12.69
N SER A 40 -10.03 -8.55 -12.35
CA SER A 40 -10.82 -8.30 -11.14
C SER A 40 -10.06 -8.70 -9.87
N GLN A 41 -9.28 -9.79 -9.92
CA GLN A 41 -8.43 -10.20 -8.79
C GLN A 41 -7.32 -9.18 -8.53
N VAL A 42 -6.64 -8.71 -9.58
CA VAL A 42 -5.60 -7.67 -9.50
C VAL A 42 -6.18 -6.37 -8.96
N ALA A 43 -7.35 -5.95 -9.44
CA ALA A 43 -7.98 -4.74 -8.95
C ALA A 43 -8.36 -4.87 -7.46
N TYR A 44 -9.01 -5.97 -7.07
CA TYR A 44 -9.48 -6.14 -5.71
C TYR A 44 -8.32 -6.28 -4.72
N LEU A 45 -7.42 -7.24 -4.96
CA LEU A 45 -6.28 -7.48 -4.08
C LEU A 45 -5.31 -6.30 -4.12
N GLY A 46 -4.99 -5.78 -5.31
CA GLY A 46 -4.10 -4.63 -5.47
C GLY A 46 -4.57 -3.42 -4.68
N VAL A 47 -5.83 -3.00 -4.84
CA VAL A 47 -6.37 -1.84 -4.11
C VAL A 47 -6.45 -2.11 -2.59
N MET A 48 -6.86 -3.31 -2.20
CA MET A 48 -7.01 -3.68 -0.80
C MET A 48 -5.66 -3.69 -0.07
N PHE A 49 -4.64 -4.31 -0.66
CA PHE A 49 -3.29 -4.27 -0.11
C PHE A 49 -2.63 -2.89 -0.23
N ALA A 50 -2.92 -2.11 -1.28
CA ALA A 50 -2.44 -0.72 -1.36
C ALA A 50 -2.98 0.13 -0.21
N PHE A 51 -4.26 -0.03 0.12
CA PHE A 51 -4.86 0.68 1.25
C PHE A 51 -4.24 0.26 2.59
N LEU A 52 -4.04 -1.05 2.81
CA LEU A 52 -3.35 -1.55 4.00
C LEU A 52 -1.91 -1.03 4.09
N GLY A 53 -1.18 -1.07 2.97
CA GLY A 53 0.18 -0.56 2.88
C GLY A 53 0.24 0.95 3.15
N ALA A 54 -0.70 1.73 2.63
CA ALA A 54 -0.83 3.15 2.90
C ALA A 54 -1.06 3.43 4.39
N LEU A 55 -1.93 2.66 5.04
CA LEU A 55 -2.17 2.74 6.49
C LEU A 55 -0.92 2.42 7.29
N LEU A 56 -0.21 1.35 6.97
CA LEU A 56 1.06 1.00 7.62
C LEU A 56 2.11 2.09 7.41
N GLY A 57 2.22 2.62 6.19
CA GLY A 57 3.09 3.75 5.87
C GLY A 57 2.74 5.00 6.69
N ALA A 58 1.45 5.31 6.85
CA ALA A 58 0.98 6.41 7.70
C ALA A 58 1.37 6.19 9.17
N LEU A 59 1.18 4.97 9.70
CA LEU A 59 1.56 4.64 11.07
C LEU A 59 3.07 4.79 11.28
N VAL A 60 3.89 4.31 10.35
CA VAL A 60 5.35 4.49 10.41
C VAL A 60 5.72 5.97 10.38
N ALA A 61 5.08 6.76 9.52
CA ALA A 61 5.31 8.20 9.46
C ALA A 61 5.00 8.89 10.80
N VAL A 62 3.87 8.54 11.44
CA VAL A 62 3.49 9.07 12.76
C VAL A 62 4.48 8.64 13.84
N LEU A 63 4.94 7.38 13.80
CA LEU A 63 5.90 6.87 14.78
C LEU A 63 7.28 7.54 14.64
N VAL A 64 7.72 7.84 13.42
CA VAL A 64 8.97 8.55 13.15
C VAL A 64 8.85 10.01 13.57
N ASP A 65 7.75 10.67 13.22
CA ASP A 65 7.49 12.07 13.59
C ASP A 65 7.43 12.25 15.12
N ARG A 66 6.84 11.29 15.85
CA ARG A 66 6.82 11.28 17.31
C ARG A 66 8.19 11.08 17.98
N ARG A 67 9.19 10.62 17.24
CA ARG A 67 10.55 10.38 17.74
C ARG A 67 11.55 11.48 17.36
N ALA A 68 11.15 12.40 16.48
CA ALA A 68 11.97 13.52 16.02
C ALA A 68 11.83 14.73 16.95
#